data_AF-A0A0P1H660-F1
#
_entry.id   AF-A0A0P1H660-F1
#
_cell.length_a   1.000
_cell.length_b   1.000
_cell.length_c   1.000
_cell.angle_alpha   90.00
_cell.angle_beta   90.00
_cell.angle_gamma   90.00
#
_symmetry.space_group_name_H-M   'P 1'
#
loop_
_entity.id
_entity.type
_entity.pdbx_description
1 polymer ?
#
loop_
_entity_poly.entity_id
_entity_poly.type
_entity_poly.pdbx_seq_one_letter_code
_entity_poly.pdbx_strand_id
1 'polypeptide(L)'
;MSIERISGKEVKAMVREGAKKRMSFAFCLDQSKEPLLMIQPGKKPETLKPPMKKEGGGPPMAWGTYVVRSGAMEMICETAPQRMITELKKFLKRGKPKVNVLFYDDGGNLLDSLKPEKPEGQVTEETAAGISAPGIDKKAVAPLKRRLKRIQPRISLAPGPLELKLKRALAKSVSLINQGRLQEAETMIVVIERAVARTGKDREDEGKAMKRGQREMDQRSLGAQVKRAQSLQASVARAPGKARSRLARALHVAARHLKRRDLDSARDAMDRIEKALTALA
;
A
#
# COMPACT_ATOMS: atom_id res chain seq x y z
N MET A 1 29.82 23.37 27.85
CA MET A 1 28.64 22.88 27.11
C MET A 1 27.40 23.53 27.71
N SER A 2 26.63 24.24 26.88
CA SER A 2 25.53 25.13 27.29
C SER A 2 24.18 24.39 27.43
N ILE A 3 23.30 24.97 28.22
CA ILE A 3 21.87 24.65 28.26
C ILE A 3 21.22 25.32 27.05
N GLU A 4 20.35 24.60 26.34
CA GLU A 4 19.66 25.10 25.16
C GLU A 4 18.15 25.08 25.40
N ARG A 5 17.50 26.22 25.16
CA ARG A 5 16.03 26.33 25.14
C ARG A 5 15.54 25.90 23.76
N ILE A 6 14.59 24.98 23.74
CA ILE A 6 14.03 24.43 22.50
C ILE A 6 12.66 25.03 22.28
N SER A 7 12.50 25.74 21.17
CA SER A 7 11.21 26.16 20.64
C SER A 7 10.57 25.05 19.79
N GLY A 8 9.27 25.16 19.50
CA GLY A 8 8.58 24.18 18.66
C GLY A 8 9.22 23.97 17.28
N LYS A 9 9.89 24.98 16.72
CA LYS A 9 10.58 24.88 15.42
C LYS A 9 11.90 24.10 15.50
N GLU A 10 12.48 23.99 16.70
CA GLU A 10 13.81 23.40 16.97
C GLU A 10 13.74 21.93 17.39
N VAL A 11 12.55 21.33 17.45
CA VAL A 11 12.38 19.89 17.75
C VAL A 11 13.17 19.00 16.78
N LYS A 12 13.37 19.44 15.52
CA LYS A 12 14.24 18.73 14.57
C LYS A 12 15.71 18.75 14.97
N ALA A 13 16.19 19.85 15.56
CA ALA A 13 17.55 19.95 16.08
C ALA A 13 17.72 19.08 17.32
N MET A 14 16.73 19.09 18.23
CA MET A 14 16.66 18.19 19.39
C MET A 14 16.81 16.72 18.97
N VAL A 15 16.08 16.27 17.93
CA VAL A 15 16.20 14.90 17.39
C VAL A 15 17.60 14.61 16.85
N ARG A 16 18.24 15.58 16.18
CA ARG A 16 19.62 15.42 15.68
C ARG A 16 20.64 15.30 16.81
N GLU A 17 20.48 16.06 17.89
CA GLU A 17 21.36 15.99 19.05
C GLU A 17 21.20 14.68 19.81
N GLY A 18 19.95 14.24 20.03
CA GLY A 18 19.65 12.94 20.65
C GLY A 18 20.17 11.73 19.86
N ALA A 19 20.37 11.87 18.54
CA ALA A 19 20.97 10.83 17.69
C ALA A 19 22.49 10.73 17.85
N LYS A 20 23.15 11.81 18.27
CA LYS A 20 24.60 11.83 18.52
C LYS A 20 24.95 11.30 19.90
N LYS A 21 24.16 11.64 20.91
CA LYS A 21 24.43 11.33 22.32
C LYS A 21 23.15 11.36 23.15
N ARG A 22 23.21 10.73 24.34
CA ARG A 22 22.14 10.87 25.33
C ARG A 22 22.11 12.30 25.86
N MET A 23 20.92 12.87 25.90
CA MET A 23 20.65 14.23 26.31
C MET A 23 19.71 14.22 27.51
N SER A 24 19.80 15.25 28.34
CA SER A 24 18.85 15.48 29.43
C SER A 24 17.86 16.55 29.01
N PHE A 25 16.63 16.45 29.49
CA PHE A 25 15.57 17.41 29.21
C PHE A 25 14.80 17.79 30.48
N ALA A 26 14.22 18.98 30.46
CA ALA A 26 13.22 19.42 31.42
C ALA A 26 12.14 20.22 30.69
N PHE A 27 10.89 19.97 31.07
CA PHE A 27 9.71 20.54 30.44
C PHE A 27 8.72 21.03 31.50
N CYS A 28 8.27 22.27 31.38
CA CYS A 28 7.14 22.79 32.13
C CYS A 28 6.33 23.80 31.31
N LEU A 29 5.23 24.27 31.89
CA LEU A 29 4.55 25.47 31.42
C LEU A 29 5.02 26.64 32.27
N ASP A 30 5.19 27.80 31.65
CA ASP A 30 5.41 29.05 32.37
C ASP A 30 4.10 29.60 32.98
N GLN A 31 4.17 30.77 33.60
CA GLN A 31 3.01 31.45 34.20
C GLN A 31 1.91 31.78 33.17
N SER A 32 2.29 32.00 31.92
CA SER A 32 1.40 32.26 30.78
C SER A 32 0.88 31.00 30.11
N LYS A 33 1.18 29.81 30.67
CA LYS A 33 0.87 28.49 30.12
C LYS A 33 1.57 28.21 28.79
N GLU A 34 2.67 28.90 28.49
CA GLU A 34 3.50 28.62 27.33
C GLU A 34 4.48 27.47 27.61
N PRO A 35 4.74 26.60 26.62
CA PRO A 35 5.63 25.47 26.79
C PRO A 35 7.09 25.91 26.84
N LEU A 36 7.77 25.53 27.91
CA LEU A 36 9.21 25.72 28.11
C LEU A 36 9.90 24.34 28.10
N LEU A 37 10.74 24.10 27.10
CA LEU A 37 11.59 22.91 27.00
C LEU A 37 13.05 23.33 27.02
N MET A 38 13.86 22.70 27.88
CA MET A 38 15.31 22.84 27.87
C MET A 38 15.99 21.50 27.71
N ILE A 39 17.13 21.51 27.03
CA ILE A 39 17.99 20.34 26.88
C ILE A 39 19.44 20.64 27.26
N GLN A 40 20.18 19.61 27.68
CA GLN A 40 21.63 19.70 27.88
C GLN A 40 22.29 18.32 27.70
N PRO A 41 23.56 18.25 27.28
CA PRO A 41 24.28 16.99 27.16
C PRO A 41 24.88 16.51 28.48
N GLY A 42 24.78 15.20 28.76
CA GLY A 42 25.61 14.47 29.74
C GLY A 42 25.45 14.80 31.23
N LYS A 43 24.71 15.85 31.61
CA LYS A 43 24.44 16.23 33.01
C LYS A 43 23.13 15.64 33.52
N LYS A 44 23.00 15.43 34.84
CA LYS A 44 21.75 14.96 35.46
C LYS A 44 20.56 15.87 35.09
N PRO A 45 19.38 15.32 34.74
CA PRO A 45 18.21 16.12 34.33
C PRO A 45 17.77 17.14 35.37
N GLU A 46 17.91 16.82 36.65
CA GLU A 46 17.54 17.71 37.75
C GLU A 46 18.26 19.06 37.74
N THR A 47 19.46 19.12 37.16
CA THR A 47 20.23 20.36 37.06
C THR A 47 19.61 21.37 36.08
N LEU A 48 18.58 20.97 35.32
CA LEU A 48 17.76 21.88 34.53
C LEU A 48 16.66 22.59 35.36
N LYS A 49 16.40 22.21 36.61
CA LYS A 49 15.38 22.89 37.44
C LYS A 49 15.70 24.37 37.70
N PRO A 50 16.93 24.76 38.13
CA PRO A 50 17.27 26.17 38.33
C PRO A 50 17.15 27.05 37.07
N PRO A 51 17.69 26.67 35.88
CA PRO A 51 17.54 27.48 34.68
C PRO A 51 16.09 27.54 34.20
N MET A 52 15.31 26.45 34.35
CA MET A 52 13.87 26.48 34.05
C MET A 52 13.12 27.51 34.90
N LYS A 53 13.41 27.59 36.20
CA LYS A 53 12.82 28.61 37.09
C LYS A 53 13.21 30.04 36.71
N LYS A 54 14.45 30.25 36.29
CA LYS A 54 14.92 31.57 35.82
C LYS A 54 14.17 32.05 34.59
N GLU A 55 13.80 31.13 33.70
CA GLU A 55 12.99 31.41 32.51
C GLU A 55 11.47 31.41 32.78
N GLY A 56 11.04 31.48 34.04
CA GLY A 56 9.62 31.59 34.43
C GLY A 56 8.89 30.24 34.53
N GLY A 57 9.60 29.11 34.42
CA GLY A 57 9.04 27.78 34.54
C GLY A 57 8.73 27.37 35.99
N GLY A 58 7.54 26.80 36.21
CA GLY A 58 7.08 26.34 37.52
C GLY A 58 6.63 24.87 37.55
N PRO A 59 6.39 24.29 38.74
CA PRO A 59 5.72 23.00 38.86
C PRO A 59 4.24 23.08 38.39
N PRO A 60 3.66 22.00 37.85
CA PRO A 60 4.26 20.68 37.64
C PRO A 60 5.28 20.66 36.50
N MET A 61 6.37 19.92 36.68
CA MET A 61 7.48 19.82 35.73
C MET A 61 7.77 18.35 35.43
N ALA A 62 8.13 18.06 34.18
CA ALA A 62 8.67 16.77 33.78
C ALA A 62 10.17 16.90 33.47
N TRP A 63 10.99 15.94 33.87
CA TRP A 63 12.39 15.89 33.49
C TRP A 63 12.85 14.44 33.32
N GLY A 64 13.96 14.29 32.61
CA GLY A 64 14.56 12.99 32.39
C GLY A 64 15.60 13.03 31.29
N THR A 65 15.84 11.88 30.66
CA THR A 65 16.80 11.77 29.56
C THR A 65 16.13 11.35 28.27
N TYR A 66 16.73 11.69 27.14
CA TYR A 66 16.32 11.18 25.84
C TYR A 66 17.51 10.78 24.98
N VAL A 67 17.26 9.82 24.09
CA VAL A 67 18.21 9.37 23.07
C VAL A 67 17.43 8.97 21.83
N VAL A 68 18.02 9.14 20.64
CA VAL A 68 17.42 8.70 19.38
C VAL A 68 18.16 7.46 18.89
N ARG A 69 17.47 6.33 18.84
CA ARG A 69 17.98 5.05 18.35
C ARG A 69 16.93 4.37 17.49
N SER A 70 17.36 3.63 16.46
CA SER A 70 16.47 2.79 15.65
C SER A 70 15.24 3.51 15.07
N GLY A 71 15.35 4.81 14.77
CA GLY A 71 14.23 5.61 14.24
C GLY A 71 13.19 6.06 15.27
N ALA A 72 13.48 5.92 16.56
CA ALA A 72 12.68 6.41 17.67
C ALA A 72 13.50 7.29 18.62
N MET A 73 12.87 8.33 19.17
CA MET A 73 13.35 9.13 20.30
C MET A 73 12.75 8.54 21.57
N GLU A 74 13.57 7.82 22.33
CA GLU A 74 13.22 7.26 23.62
C GLU A 74 13.44 8.33 24.68
N MET A 75 12.37 8.78 25.34
CA MET A 75 12.39 9.75 26.43
C MET A 75 12.07 9.02 27.74
N ILE A 76 13.08 8.82 28.58
CA ILE A 76 12.94 8.25 29.93
C ILE A 76 12.62 9.41 30.86
N CYS A 77 11.44 9.41 31.47
CA CYS A 77 10.94 10.48 32.32
C CYS A 77 11.06 10.08 33.79
N GLU A 78 12.07 10.59 34.49
CA GLU A 78 12.33 10.33 35.91
C GLU A 78 11.23 10.92 36.81
N THR A 79 10.69 12.06 36.41
CA THR A 79 9.51 12.66 37.03
C THR A 79 8.60 13.16 35.93
N ALA A 80 7.37 12.68 35.91
CA ALA A 80 6.49 12.85 34.77
C ALA A 80 5.01 12.83 35.19
N PRO A 81 4.48 13.93 35.77
CA PRO A 81 3.04 14.03 35.97
C PRO A 81 2.34 13.81 34.63
N GLN A 82 1.29 12.97 34.57
CA GLN A 82 0.62 12.58 33.31
C GLN A 82 0.20 13.80 32.46
N ARG A 83 -0.23 14.88 33.13
CA ARG A 83 -0.54 16.17 32.50
C ARG A 83 0.66 16.74 31.74
N MET A 84 1.85 16.67 32.31
CA MET A 84 3.08 17.20 31.70
C MET A 84 3.55 16.35 30.53
N ILE A 85 3.37 15.02 30.57
CA ILE A 85 3.62 14.15 29.42
C ILE A 85 2.70 14.53 28.26
N THR A 86 1.42 14.77 28.55
CA THR A 86 0.43 15.18 27.55
C THR A 86 0.80 16.53 26.90
N GLU A 87 1.22 17.51 27.70
CA GLU A 87 1.65 18.82 27.18
C GLU A 87 3.00 18.74 26.43
N LEU A 88 3.94 17.93 26.91
CA LEU A 88 5.20 17.67 26.21
C LEU A 88 4.94 17.01 24.84
N LYS A 89 4.03 16.04 24.79
CA LYS A 89 3.60 15.41 23.54
C LYS A 89 2.97 16.41 22.59
N LYS A 90 2.10 17.31 23.06
CA LYS A 90 1.52 18.40 22.23
C LYS A 90 2.61 19.33 21.69
N PHE A 91 3.56 19.72 22.54
CA PHE A 91 4.69 20.55 22.16
C PHE A 91 5.53 19.89 21.06
N LEU A 92 5.94 18.63 21.27
CA LEU A 92 6.70 17.87 20.29
C LEU A 92 5.91 17.66 19.00
N LYS A 93 4.60 17.38 19.08
CA LYS A 93 3.73 17.24 17.91
C LYS A 93 3.74 18.50 17.03
N ARG A 94 3.67 19.69 17.63
CA ARG A 94 3.78 20.98 16.89
C ARG A 94 5.10 21.10 16.13
N GLY A 95 6.18 20.54 16.67
CA GLY A 95 7.49 20.50 16.01
C GLY A 95 7.66 19.44 14.91
N LYS A 96 6.64 18.59 14.70
CA LYS A 96 6.59 17.55 13.65
C LYS A 96 7.89 16.73 13.60
N PRO A 97 8.26 16.00 14.69
CA PRO A 97 9.41 15.13 14.70
C PRO A 97 9.27 14.09 13.59
N LYS A 98 10.39 13.75 12.93
CA LYS A 98 10.43 12.72 11.86
C LYS A 98 10.58 11.30 12.42
N VAL A 99 10.69 11.16 13.73
CA VAL A 99 10.90 9.90 14.45
C VAL A 99 9.71 9.63 15.36
N ASN A 100 9.49 8.36 15.71
CA ASN A 100 8.58 8.03 16.81
C ASN A 100 9.14 8.63 18.09
N VAL A 101 8.31 9.16 18.97
CA VAL A 101 8.70 9.52 20.33
C VAL A 101 8.02 8.57 21.28
N LEU A 102 8.79 7.92 22.15
CA LEU A 102 8.33 6.96 23.13
C LEU A 102 8.64 7.53 24.51
N PHE A 103 7.62 7.68 25.35
CA PHE A 103 7.77 8.17 26.71
C PHE A 103 7.75 6.98 27.66
N TYR A 104 8.84 6.77 28.37
CA TYR A 104 8.97 5.73 29.39
C TYR A 104 9.02 6.35 30.78
N ASP A 105 8.58 5.61 31.79
CA ASP A 105 8.95 5.88 33.18
C ASP A 105 10.36 5.34 33.49
N ASP A 106 10.85 5.59 34.71
CA ASP A 106 12.13 5.07 35.19
C ASP A 106 12.14 3.53 35.34
N GLY A 107 10.95 2.92 35.43
CA GLY A 107 10.77 1.46 35.46
C GLY A 107 10.77 0.80 34.08
N GLY A 108 10.87 1.57 33.00
CA GLY A 108 10.82 1.07 31.62
C GLY A 108 9.42 0.81 31.08
N ASN A 109 8.36 1.21 31.78
CA ASN A 109 6.99 1.12 31.29
C ASN A 109 6.70 2.26 30.31
N LEU A 110 6.01 1.93 29.21
CA LEU A 110 5.60 2.92 28.23
C LEU A 110 4.41 3.74 28.76
N LEU A 111 4.62 5.04 28.98
CA LEU A 111 3.62 5.99 29.46
C LEU A 111 2.76 6.55 28.33
N ASP A 112 3.40 6.93 27.21
CA ASP A 112 2.72 7.42 26.01
C ASP A 112 3.65 7.26 24.79
N SER A 113 3.11 7.45 23.60
CA SER A 113 3.87 7.58 22.37
C SER A 113 3.31 8.67 21.46
N LEU A 114 4.22 9.32 20.74
CA LEU A 114 3.91 10.22 19.63
C LEU A 114 4.47 9.61 18.37
N LYS A 115 3.59 9.12 17.50
CA LYS A 115 3.98 8.78 16.13
C LYS A 115 4.24 10.09 15.38
N PRO A 116 5.28 10.15 14.52
CA PRO A 116 5.52 11.32 13.70
C PRO A 116 4.23 11.61 12.92
N GLU A 117 3.84 12.89 12.83
CA GLU A 117 2.78 13.28 11.90
C GLU A 117 3.27 12.86 10.53
N LYS A 118 2.65 11.79 10.02
CA LYS A 118 3.06 11.14 8.79
C LYS A 118 3.05 12.22 7.71
N PRO A 119 4.16 12.51 6.99
CA PRO A 119 3.99 13.00 5.63
C PRO A 119 3.06 11.98 4.96
N GLU A 120 1.97 12.44 4.34
CA GLU A 120 1.01 11.62 3.61
C GLU A 120 1.67 10.35 3.01
N GLY A 121 1.62 9.20 3.70
CA GLY A 121 2.43 8.04 3.27
C GLY A 121 3.08 7.15 4.33
N GLN A 122 2.41 6.85 5.44
CA GLN A 122 2.66 5.56 6.12
C GLN A 122 1.35 4.78 6.26
N VAL A 123 1.25 3.79 5.39
CA VAL A 123 0.40 2.59 5.35
C VAL A 123 -0.33 2.30 6.67
N THR A 124 -1.57 2.73 6.81
CA THR A 124 -2.64 1.77 7.14
C THR A 124 -2.62 0.73 6.01
N GLU A 125 -2.85 -0.55 6.28
CA GLU A 125 -3.14 -1.52 5.22
C GLU A 125 -4.50 -1.18 4.58
N GLU A 126 -4.57 -0.01 3.95
CA GLU A 126 -5.67 0.42 3.11
C GLU A 126 -5.54 -0.38 1.82
N THR A 127 -6.18 -1.53 1.86
CA THR A 127 -6.38 -2.35 0.67
C THR A 127 -7.43 -1.71 -0.20
N ALA A 128 -7.53 -2.14 -1.46
CA ALA A 128 -8.61 -1.73 -2.34
C ALA A 128 -10.02 -2.05 -1.79
N ALA A 129 -10.12 -2.82 -0.68
CA ALA A 129 -11.37 -3.02 0.06
C ALA A 129 -11.80 -1.80 0.89
N GLY A 130 -10.86 -0.94 1.35
CA GLY A 130 -11.13 0.28 2.13
C GLY A 130 -11.65 1.47 1.33
N ILE A 131 -11.91 1.29 0.03
CA ILE A 131 -12.52 2.34 -0.81
C ILE A 131 -14.02 2.37 -0.53
N SER A 132 -14.45 3.41 0.20
CA SER A 132 -15.84 3.70 0.56
C SER A 132 -16.41 4.88 -0.25
N ALA A 133 -15.57 5.87 -0.60
CA ALA A 133 -15.86 7.01 -1.47
C ALA A 133 -17.30 7.59 -1.35
N PRO A 134 -17.73 8.02 -0.16
CA PRO A 134 -19.06 8.58 0.04
C PRO A 134 -19.22 9.89 -0.77
N GLY A 135 -20.28 9.99 -1.56
CA GLY A 135 -20.59 11.20 -2.35
C GLY A 135 -19.94 11.29 -3.74
N ILE A 136 -19.22 10.26 -4.19
CA ILE A 136 -18.58 10.22 -5.51
C ILE A 136 -19.28 9.21 -6.42
N ASP A 137 -19.44 9.52 -7.71
CA ASP A 137 -20.07 8.61 -8.67
C ASP A 137 -19.35 7.25 -8.71
N LYS A 138 -20.11 6.20 -8.42
CA LYS A 138 -19.64 4.80 -8.42
C LYS A 138 -19.06 4.40 -9.78
N LYS A 139 -19.53 4.96 -10.89
CA LYS A 139 -19.01 4.67 -12.23
C LYS A 139 -17.59 5.20 -12.44
N ALA A 140 -17.23 6.32 -11.80
CA ALA A 140 -15.89 6.89 -11.87
C ALA A 140 -14.89 6.17 -10.94
N VAL A 141 -15.36 5.67 -9.79
CA VAL A 141 -14.51 4.97 -8.80
C VAL A 141 -14.26 3.50 -9.14
N ALA A 142 -15.24 2.83 -9.76
CA ALA A 142 -15.17 1.41 -10.13
C ALA A 142 -13.91 1.01 -10.94
N PRO A 143 -13.49 1.73 -12.00
CA PRO A 143 -12.28 1.37 -12.77
C PRO A 143 -11.01 1.47 -11.93
N LEU A 144 -10.86 2.51 -11.10
CA LEU A 144 -9.70 2.70 -10.22
C LEU A 144 -9.62 1.60 -9.15
N LYS A 145 -10.76 1.23 -8.55
CA LYS A 145 -10.86 0.13 -7.58
C LYS A 145 -10.46 -1.21 -8.19
N ARG A 146 -10.89 -1.51 -9.43
CA ARG A 146 -10.48 -2.74 -10.15
C ARG A 146 -8.98 -2.79 -10.40
N ARG A 147 -8.37 -1.68 -10.83
CA ARG A 147 -6.92 -1.59 -11.08
C ARG A 147 -6.13 -1.82 -9.79
N LEU A 148 -6.48 -1.12 -8.70
CA LEU A 148 -5.83 -1.31 -7.40
C LEU A 148 -5.91 -2.76 -6.90
N LYS A 149 -7.08 -3.41 -7.00
CA LYS A 149 -7.22 -4.83 -6.63
C LYS A 149 -6.29 -5.76 -7.42
N ARG A 150 -6.06 -5.47 -8.70
CA ARG A 150 -5.17 -6.29 -9.57
C ARG A 150 -3.70 -6.12 -9.20
N ILE A 151 -3.30 -4.92 -8.82
CA ILE A 151 -1.89 -4.58 -8.54
C ILE A 151 -1.50 -5.00 -7.12
N GLN A 152 -2.44 -4.92 -6.17
CA GLN A 152 -2.22 -5.22 -4.77
C GLN A 152 -1.45 -6.53 -4.47
N PRO A 153 -1.82 -7.71 -5.02
CA PRO A 153 -1.06 -8.93 -4.76
C PRO A 153 0.37 -8.90 -5.33
N ARG A 154 0.62 -8.11 -6.38
CA ARG A 154 1.94 -8.00 -7.03
C ARG A 154 2.89 -7.09 -6.25
N ILE A 155 2.36 -6.14 -5.50
CA ILE A 155 3.17 -5.27 -4.63
C ILE A 155 3.90 -6.09 -3.57
N SER A 156 3.24 -7.11 -2.99
CA SER A 156 3.83 -8.00 -2.00
C SER A 156 4.94 -8.91 -2.56
N LEU A 157 5.12 -8.96 -3.89
CA LEU A 157 6.20 -9.73 -4.53
C LEU A 157 7.49 -8.91 -4.70
N ALA A 158 7.41 -7.59 -4.52
CA ALA A 158 8.54 -6.68 -4.66
C ALA A 158 9.57 -6.86 -3.52
N PRO A 159 10.85 -6.57 -3.74
CA PRO A 159 11.87 -6.67 -2.70
C PRO A 159 11.66 -5.57 -1.63
N GLY A 160 11.92 -5.91 -0.37
CA GLY A 160 11.51 -5.17 0.84
C GLY A 160 11.42 -3.64 0.75
N PRO A 161 12.48 -2.89 0.38
CA PRO A 161 12.41 -1.43 0.28
C PRO A 161 11.44 -0.92 -0.80
N LEU A 162 11.28 -1.65 -1.91
CA LEU A 162 10.38 -1.32 -3.00
C LEU A 162 8.93 -1.72 -2.67
N GLU A 163 8.73 -2.90 -2.07
CA GLU A 163 7.43 -3.32 -1.55
C GLU A 163 6.85 -2.27 -0.59
N LEU A 164 7.66 -1.78 0.35
CA LEU A 164 7.22 -0.80 1.33
C LEU A 164 6.81 0.54 0.67
N LYS A 165 7.53 0.97 -0.36
CA LYS A 165 7.19 2.17 -1.15
C LYS A 165 5.91 1.98 -1.96
N LEU A 166 5.72 0.81 -2.56
CA LEU A 166 4.54 0.48 -3.34
C LEU A 166 3.29 0.34 -2.46
N LYS A 167 3.40 -0.27 -1.27
CA LYS A 167 2.31 -0.31 -0.27
C LYS A 167 1.89 1.10 0.16
N ARG A 168 2.85 2.02 0.32
CA ARG A 168 2.57 3.45 0.61
C ARG A 168 1.85 4.15 -0.54
N ALA A 169 2.31 3.95 -1.77
CA ALA A 169 1.68 4.52 -2.94
C ALA A 169 0.25 3.99 -3.14
N LEU A 170 0.03 2.69 -2.87
CA LEU A 170 -1.30 2.07 -2.90
C LEU A 170 -2.24 2.68 -1.85
N ALA A 171 -1.81 2.79 -0.58
CA ALA A 171 -2.59 3.44 0.47
C ALA A 171 -2.91 4.90 0.13
N LYS A 172 -1.93 5.64 -0.42
CA LYS A 172 -2.14 7.03 -0.88
C LYS A 172 -3.20 7.10 -1.99
N SER A 173 -3.19 6.15 -2.92
CA SER A 173 -4.20 6.09 -3.99
C SER A 173 -5.61 5.83 -3.45
N VAL A 174 -5.76 4.96 -2.44
CA VAL A 174 -7.04 4.73 -1.76
C VAL A 174 -7.54 5.99 -1.06
N SER A 175 -6.65 6.72 -0.38
CA SER A 175 -6.98 8.00 0.27
C SER A 175 -7.42 9.06 -0.75
N LEU A 176 -6.70 9.22 -1.87
CA LEU A 176 -7.07 10.17 -2.94
C LEU A 176 -8.45 9.85 -3.54
N ILE A 177 -8.77 8.57 -3.72
CA ILE A 177 -10.10 8.14 -4.19
C ILE A 177 -11.18 8.50 -3.17
N ASN A 178 -10.95 8.22 -1.89
CA ASN A 178 -11.90 8.57 -0.83
C ASN A 178 -12.09 10.08 -0.66
N GLN A 179 -11.10 10.90 -1.06
CA GLN A 179 -11.16 12.36 -1.06
C GLN A 179 -11.73 12.96 -2.36
N GLY A 180 -12.11 12.15 -3.36
CA GLY A 180 -12.64 12.64 -4.64
C GLY A 180 -11.59 13.14 -5.64
N ARG A 181 -10.30 12.99 -5.33
CA ARG A 181 -9.18 13.42 -6.19
C ARG A 181 -8.83 12.34 -7.22
N LEU A 182 -9.77 12.06 -8.13
CA LEU A 182 -9.71 10.91 -9.03
C LEU A 182 -8.56 10.97 -10.05
N GLN A 183 -8.25 12.14 -10.61
CA GLN A 183 -7.16 12.31 -11.57
C GLN A 183 -5.78 12.05 -10.94
N GLU A 184 -5.59 12.49 -9.70
CA GLU A 184 -4.35 12.26 -8.96
C GLU A 184 -4.20 10.80 -8.55
N ALA A 185 -5.31 10.17 -8.13
CA ALA A 185 -5.35 8.73 -7.87
C ALA A 185 -4.99 7.93 -9.13
N GLU A 186 -5.52 8.31 -10.29
CA GLU A 186 -5.22 7.67 -11.56
C GLU A 186 -3.74 7.78 -11.94
N THR A 187 -3.17 8.98 -11.82
CA THR A 187 -1.73 9.21 -12.07
C THR A 187 -0.87 8.34 -11.14
N MET A 188 -1.22 8.27 -9.85
CA MET A 188 -0.52 7.45 -8.87
C MET A 188 -0.62 5.95 -9.20
N ILE A 189 -1.80 5.47 -9.60
CA ILE A 189 -2.02 4.08 -10.01
C ILE A 189 -1.15 3.71 -11.22
N VAL A 190 -1.05 4.57 -12.24
CA VAL A 190 -0.18 4.35 -13.41
C VAL A 190 1.29 4.22 -12.99
N VAL A 191 1.75 5.04 -12.04
CA VAL A 191 3.13 4.98 -11.53
C VAL A 191 3.39 3.65 -10.81
N ILE A 192 2.44 3.19 -9.99
CA ILE A 192 2.52 1.90 -9.30
C ILE A 192 2.55 0.75 -10.31
N GLU A 193 1.69 0.77 -11.33
CA GLU A 193 1.65 -0.23 -12.40
C GLU A 193 3.02 -0.36 -13.10
N ARG A 194 3.63 0.77 -13.47
CA ARG A 194 4.95 0.80 -14.11
C ARG A 194 6.05 0.30 -13.18
N ALA A 195 6.00 0.66 -11.90
CA ALA A 195 7.01 0.25 -10.91
C ALA A 195 6.93 -1.26 -10.61
N VAL A 196 5.72 -1.80 -10.52
CA VAL A 196 5.49 -3.25 -10.39
C VAL A 196 6.03 -3.99 -11.62
N ALA A 197 5.74 -3.52 -12.84
CA ALA A 197 6.24 -4.12 -14.07
C ALA A 197 7.78 -4.09 -14.20
N ARG A 198 8.44 -3.07 -13.64
CA ARG A 198 9.91 -2.96 -13.63
C ARG A 198 10.61 -3.91 -12.66
N THR A 199 9.90 -4.55 -11.75
CA THR A 199 10.51 -5.32 -10.65
C THR A 199 11.09 -6.67 -11.11
N GLY A 200 11.05 -7.01 -12.41
CA GLY A 200 11.81 -8.12 -13.00
C GLY A 200 11.39 -9.54 -12.59
N LYS A 201 10.65 -9.70 -11.48
CA LYS A 201 9.81 -10.89 -11.17
C LYS A 201 8.59 -11.01 -12.08
N ASP A 202 8.61 -10.29 -13.20
CA ASP A 202 7.72 -10.44 -14.35
C ASP A 202 8.11 -11.62 -15.26
N ARG A 203 9.17 -12.37 -14.95
CA ARG A 203 9.09 -13.81 -15.20
C ARG A 203 8.26 -14.41 -14.07
N GLU A 204 6.95 -14.55 -14.30
CA GLU A 204 6.35 -15.87 -14.03
C GLU A 204 7.42 -16.90 -14.37
N ASP A 205 7.74 -17.85 -13.47
CA ASP A 205 8.62 -18.99 -13.79
C ASP A 205 8.46 -19.29 -15.28
N GLU A 206 9.51 -19.32 -16.09
CA GLU A 206 9.32 -19.41 -17.56
C GLU A 206 8.35 -20.55 -17.92
N GLY A 207 8.33 -21.61 -17.11
CA GLY A 207 7.33 -22.67 -17.15
C GLY A 207 5.88 -22.29 -16.77
N LYS A 208 5.62 -21.40 -15.81
CA LYS A 208 4.28 -20.84 -15.52
C LYS A 208 3.85 -19.80 -16.56
N ALA A 209 4.76 -18.96 -17.07
CA ALA A 209 4.47 -18.01 -18.14
C ALA A 209 4.12 -18.72 -19.44
N MET A 210 4.92 -19.73 -19.82
CA MET A 210 4.62 -20.61 -20.93
C MET A 210 3.34 -21.39 -20.67
N LYS A 211 3.12 -21.99 -19.50
CA LYS A 211 1.87 -22.72 -19.22
C LYS A 211 0.63 -21.82 -19.23
N ARG A 212 0.74 -20.55 -18.81
CA ARG A 212 -0.37 -19.58 -18.90
C ARG A 212 -0.58 -19.10 -20.32
N GLY A 213 0.49 -18.77 -21.04
CA GLY A 213 0.45 -18.43 -22.46
C GLY A 213 -0.15 -19.57 -23.30
N GLN A 214 0.27 -20.80 -23.03
CA GLN A 214 -0.27 -22.02 -23.62
C GLN A 214 -1.74 -22.21 -23.25
N ARG A 215 -2.13 -22.09 -21.97
CA ARG A 215 -3.54 -22.21 -21.55
C ARG A 215 -4.43 -21.11 -22.12
N GLU A 216 -3.94 -19.88 -22.25
CA GLU A 216 -4.67 -18.78 -22.87
C GLU A 216 -4.76 -18.97 -24.39
N MET A 217 -3.72 -19.48 -25.04
CA MET A 217 -3.75 -19.88 -26.45
C MET A 217 -4.70 -21.05 -26.67
N ASP A 218 -4.67 -22.07 -25.83
CA ASP A 218 -5.54 -23.25 -25.86
C ASP A 218 -7.01 -22.88 -25.57
N GLN A 219 -7.26 -21.91 -24.67
CA GLN A 219 -8.60 -21.39 -24.42
C GLN A 219 -9.09 -20.48 -25.56
N ARG A 220 -8.22 -19.67 -26.15
CA ARG A 220 -8.54 -18.85 -27.32
C ARG A 220 -8.78 -19.71 -28.55
N SER A 221 -8.00 -20.77 -28.75
CA SER A 221 -8.17 -21.73 -29.84
C SER A 221 -9.44 -22.57 -29.62
N LEU A 222 -9.71 -23.06 -28.40
CA LEU A 222 -10.96 -23.74 -28.10
C LEU A 222 -12.18 -22.82 -28.26
N GLY A 223 -12.11 -21.57 -27.79
CA GLY A 223 -13.17 -20.58 -27.96
C GLY A 223 -13.40 -20.21 -29.44
N ALA A 224 -12.34 -20.07 -30.22
CA ALA A 224 -12.41 -19.84 -31.67
C ALA A 224 -13.00 -21.05 -32.40
N GLN A 225 -12.59 -22.26 -32.04
CA GLN A 225 -13.12 -23.50 -32.60
C GLN A 225 -14.58 -23.75 -32.21
N VAL A 226 -15.00 -23.38 -30.99
CA VAL A 226 -16.42 -23.43 -30.58
C VAL A 226 -17.26 -22.44 -31.40
N LYS A 227 -16.78 -21.21 -31.60
CA LYS A 227 -17.47 -20.23 -32.46
C LYS A 227 -17.56 -20.72 -33.91
N ARG A 228 -16.50 -21.35 -34.43
CA ARG A 228 -16.49 -21.97 -35.76
C ARG A 228 -17.47 -23.13 -35.86
N ALA A 229 -17.54 -24.00 -34.84
CA ALA A 229 -18.53 -25.07 -34.80
C ALA A 229 -19.97 -24.52 -34.76
N GLN A 230 -20.21 -23.42 -34.05
CA GLN A 230 -21.52 -22.73 -34.01
C GLN A 230 -21.88 -22.10 -35.36
N SER A 231 -20.94 -21.47 -36.06
CA SER A 231 -21.20 -20.95 -37.41
C SER A 231 -21.46 -22.07 -38.41
N LEU A 232 -20.73 -23.18 -38.33
CA LEU A 232 -20.98 -24.37 -39.13
C LEU A 232 -22.32 -25.00 -38.82
N GLN A 233 -22.79 -24.98 -37.56
CA GLN A 233 -24.12 -25.45 -37.21
C GLN A 233 -25.22 -24.70 -37.97
N ALA A 234 -25.08 -23.37 -38.12
CA ALA A 234 -26.01 -22.56 -38.88
C ALA A 234 -25.98 -22.90 -40.38
N SER A 235 -24.81 -23.15 -40.96
CA SER A 235 -24.66 -23.55 -42.36
C SER A 235 -25.17 -24.98 -42.63
N VAL A 236 -24.89 -25.93 -41.72
CA VAL A 236 -25.40 -27.31 -41.80
C VAL A 236 -26.92 -27.36 -41.70
N ALA A 237 -27.53 -26.49 -40.88
CA ALA A 237 -28.99 -26.40 -40.78
C ALA A 237 -29.67 -26.00 -42.11
N ARG A 238 -28.95 -25.28 -42.98
CA ARG A 238 -29.41 -24.83 -44.31
C ARG A 238 -29.11 -25.83 -45.44
N ALA A 239 -28.37 -26.90 -45.17
CA ALA A 239 -28.04 -27.91 -46.18
C ALA A 239 -29.25 -28.82 -46.53
N PRO A 240 -29.30 -29.39 -47.75
CA PRO A 240 -30.44 -30.21 -48.18
C PRO A 240 -30.46 -31.62 -47.53
N GLY A 241 -31.66 -32.04 -47.11
CA GLY A 241 -32.07 -33.37 -46.64
C GLY A 241 -31.00 -34.38 -46.22
N LYS A 242 -30.53 -35.21 -47.16
CA LYS A 242 -29.58 -36.31 -46.90
C LYS A 242 -28.18 -35.81 -46.52
N ALA A 243 -27.74 -34.67 -47.07
CA ALA A 243 -26.46 -34.06 -46.72
C ALA A 243 -26.49 -33.46 -45.31
N ARG A 244 -27.61 -32.82 -44.92
CA ARG A 244 -27.81 -32.26 -43.58
C ARG A 244 -27.63 -33.29 -42.46
N SER A 245 -28.21 -34.48 -42.59
CA SER A 245 -28.10 -35.52 -41.54
C SER A 245 -26.67 -36.07 -41.42
N ARG A 246 -25.94 -36.20 -42.53
CA ARG A 246 -24.53 -36.63 -42.54
C ARG A 246 -23.61 -35.56 -41.92
N LEU A 247 -23.82 -34.29 -42.29
CA LEU A 247 -23.05 -33.16 -41.75
C LEU A 247 -23.36 -32.90 -40.27
N ALA A 248 -24.62 -33.10 -39.83
CA ALA A 248 -24.98 -32.99 -38.41
C ALA A 248 -24.27 -34.05 -37.54
N ARG A 249 -24.16 -35.29 -38.03
CA ARG A 249 -23.37 -36.34 -37.34
C ARG A 249 -21.89 -35.97 -37.27
N ALA A 250 -21.31 -35.47 -38.36
CA ALA A 250 -19.93 -35.00 -38.38
C ALA A 250 -19.70 -33.83 -37.41
N LEU A 251 -20.66 -32.91 -37.31
CA LEU A 251 -20.61 -31.79 -36.36
C LEU A 251 -20.69 -32.27 -34.90
N HIS A 252 -21.50 -33.29 -34.60
CA HIS A 252 -21.52 -33.92 -33.28
C HIS A 252 -20.18 -34.59 -32.91
N VAL A 253 -19.50 -35.20 -33.89
CA VAL A 253 -18.15 -35.75 -33.70
C VAL A 253 -17.15 -34.64 -33.41
N ALA A 254 -17.16 -33.55 -34.19
CA ALA A 254 -16.33 -32.37 -33.93
C ALA A 254 -16.58 -31.78 -32.53
N ALA A 255 -17.85 -31.66 -32.11
CA ALA A 255 -18.22 -31.19 -30.77
C ALA A 255 -17.73 -32.13 -29.65
N ARG A 256 -17.67 -33.44 -29.91
CA ARG A 256 -17.11 -34.42 -28.96
C ARG A 256 -15.58 -34.26 -28.82
N HIS A 257 -14.86 -33.99 -29.91
CA HIS A 257 -13.43 -33.67 -29.87
C HIS A 257 -13.17 -32.37 -29.11
N LEU A 258 -13.97 -31.31 -29.33
CA LEU A 258 -13.88 -30.06 -28.56
C LEU A 258 -14.13 -30.27 -27.06
N LYS A 259 -15.11 -31.10 -26.68
CA LYS A 259 -15.37 -31.45 -25.27
C LYS A 259 -14.20 -32.20 -24.62
N ARG A 260 -13.48 -33.02 -25.39
CA ARG A 260 -12.27 -33.74 -24.95
C ARG A 260 -10.99 -32.90 -25.06
N ARG A 261 -11.09 -31.64 -25.51
CA ARG A 261 -9.97 -30.72 -25.79
C ARG A 261 -8.98 -31.24 -26.84
N ASP A 262 -9.45 -32.10 -27.73
CA ASP A 262 -8.71 -32.62 -28.87
C ASP A 262 -8.92 -31.67 -30.07
N LEU A 263 -8.11 -30.61 -30.10
CA LEU A 263 -8.28 -29.46 -31.01
C LEU A 263 -7.89 -29.77 -32.45
N ASP A 264 -6.94 -30.68 -32.66
CA ASP A 264 -6.47 -31.08 -33.99
C ASP A 264 -7.53 -31.94 -34.68
N SER A 265 -8.05 -32.96 -33.99
CA SER A 265 -9.12 -33.79 -34.54
C SER A 265 -10.42 -33.00 -34.72
N ALA A 266 -10.71 -32.03 -33.83
CA ALA A 266 -11.84 -31.12 -34.01
C ALA A 266 -11.67 -30.23 -35.25
N ARG A 267 -10.47 -29.73 -35.51
CA ARG A 267 -10.16 -28.91 -36.69
C ARG A 267 -10.31 -29.72 -37.98
N ASP A 268 -9.73 -30.91 -38.05
CA ASP A 268 -9.84 -31.78 -39.22
C ASP A 268 -11.30 -32.16 -39.52
N ALA A 269 -12.08 -32.44 -38.49
CA ALA A 269 -13.51 -32.73 -38.64
C ALA A 269 -14.28 -31.50 -39.17
N MET A 270 -14.00 -30.30 -38.65
CA MET A 270 -14.62 -29.05 -39.13
C MET A 270 -14.19 -28.69 -40.56
N ASP A 271 -12.93 -28.89 -40.92
CA ASP A 271 -12.42 -28.64 -42.29
C ASP A 271 -13.08 -29.58 -43.31
N ARG A 272 -13.36 -30.83 -42.92
CA ARG A 272 -14.13 -31.78 -43.76
C ARG A 272 -15.59 -31.35 -43.92
N ILE A 273 -16.21 -30.80 -42.86
CA ILE A 273 -17.58 -30.26 -42.91
C ILE A 273 -17.62 -29.06 -43.84
N GLU A 274 -16.66 -28.14 -43.74
CA GLU A 274 -16.55 -26.97 -44.61
C GLU A 274 -16.38 -27.37 -46.07
N LYS A 275 -15.45 -28.27 -46.39
CA LYS A 275 -15.25 -28.78 -47.75
C LYS A 275 -16.53 -29.42 -48.32
N ALA A 276 -17.25 -30.17 -47.50
CA ALA A 276 -18.51 -30.78 -47.92
C ALA A 276 -19.63 -29.75 -48.09
N LEU A 277 -19.68 -28.69 -47.27
CA LEU A 277 -20.62 -27.58 -47.42
C LEU A 277 -20.32 -26.75 -48.68
N THR A 278 -19.06 -26.48 -48.97
CA THR A 278 -18.66 -25.78 -50.21
C THR A 278 -18.90 -26.60 -51.46
N ALA A 279 -18.92 -27.94 -51.37
CA ALA A 279 -19.27 -28.82 -52.48
C ALA A 279 -20.78 -28.98 -52.69
N LEU A 280 -21.60 -28.45 -51.76
CA LEU A 280 -23.06 -28.46 -51.81
C LEU A 280 -23.65 -27.08 -52.16
N ALA A 281 -22.82 -26.02 -52.11
CA ALA A 281 -23.13 -24.67 -52.59
C ALA A 281 -22.88 -24.61 -54.10
#